data_AF-A0AAW1QPC8-F1
#
_entry.id   AF-A0AAW1QPC8-F1
#
_cell.length_a   1.000
_cell.length_b   1.000
_cell.length_c   1.000
_cell.angle_alpha   90.00
_cell.angle_beta   90.00
_cell.angle_gamma   90.00
#
_symmetry.space_group_name_H-M   'P 1'
#
loop_
_entity.id
_entity.type
_entity.pdbx_description
1 polymer ?
#
loop_
_entity_poly.entity_id
_entity_poly.type
_entity_poly.pdbx_seq_one_letter_code
_entity_poly.pdbx_strand_id
1 'polypeptide(L)'
;MAQFPLGGSDQHTGGDRNADAGVCHRQAVCHPARSPETERASHHLNSELVWEESQHAATAQVLEMGIAFHSVLIGVAIGVSQSPCTIRPLLIALCFHQFFEGLALGGCLVQATFSAWSYALMAAVFALTTPVGVAIGIGVHSSYNENSPAALAVSGVFDAISTGILIYMALVDLIAVDFKSIKMRNNLKLELWCYVSLLGGAVLMSILAIWA
;
A
#
# COMPACT_ATOMS: atom_id res chain seq x y z
N MET A 1 46.08 -21.83 14.29
CA MET A 1 47.52 -22.02 14.61
C MET A 1 47.91 -20.88 15.53
N ALA A 2 47.62 -21.02 16.82
CA ALA A 2 48.51 -21.58 17.85
C ALA A 2 49.65 -20.62 18.21
N GLN A 3 49.59 -20.03 19.41
CA GLN A 3 50.63 -20.19 20.43
C GLN A 3 50.22 -19.56 21.77
N PHE A 4 50.07 -20.42 22.77
CA PHE A 4 50.15 -20.15 24.19
C PHE A 4 51.64 -20.10 24.60
N PRO A 5 52.04 -19.31 25.61
CA PRO A 5 53.22 -19.60 26.41
C PRO A 5 52.82 -20.26 27.74
N LEU A 6 53.57 -21.31 28.07
CA LEU A 6 53.64 -21.99 29.36
C LEU A 6 54.61 -21.25 30.28
N GLY A 7 54.32 -21.18 31.58
CA GLY A 7 55.21 -20.56 32.57
C GLY A 7 54.87 -20.88 34.02
N GLY A 8 55.22 -22.10 34.45
CA GLY A 8 55.98 -22.43 35.67
C GLY A 8 55.59 -21.90 37.07
N SER A 9 55.36 -22.88 37.94
CA SER A 9 55.96 -23.06 39.28
C SER A 9 55.11 -22.78 40.52
N ASP A 10 54.84 -23.88 41.22
CA ASP A 10 54.25 -24.04 42.54
C ASP A 10 55.02 -23.33 43.67
N GLN A 11 54.28 -22.83 44.66
CA GLN A 11 54.65 -23.02 46.07
C GLN A 11 53.44 -22.92 47.01
N HIS A 12 53.54 -23.73 48.06
CA HIS A 12 52.53 -24.27 48.95
C HIS A 12 52.27 -23.36 50.16
N THR A 13 51.02 -23.25 50.63
CA THR A 13 50.67 -23.19 52.08
C THR A 13 49.15 -23.30 52.22
N GLY A 14 48.69 -24.28 53.01
CA GLY A 14 47.27 -24.61 53.18
C GLY A 14 46.54 -23.78 54.24
N GLY A 15 45.23 -24.03 54.36
CA GLY A 15 44.43 -23.61 55.51
C GLY A 15 42.98 -23.28 55.21
N ASP A 16 42.12 -24.30 55.37
CA ASP A 16 40.70 -24.27 55.79
C ASP A 16 39.64 -23.31 55.20
N ARG A 17 38.65 -23.95 54.54
CA ARG A 17 37.19 -23.85 54.77
C ARG A 17 36.61 -22.49 55.20
N ASN A 18 35.82 -21.86 54.32
CA ASN A 18 34.37 -21.71 54.54
C ASN A 18 33.64 -21.32 53.25
N ALA A 19 32.46 -21.89 53.05
CA ALA A 19 31.51 -21.51 52.03
C ALA A 19 30.86 -20.16 52.40
N ASP A 20 30.69 -19.26 51.42
CA ASP A 20 29.43 -18.53 51.27
C ASP A 20 29.34 -17.87 49.89
N ALA A 21 28.20 -18.13 49.25
CA ALA A 21 27.76 -17.56 48.00
C ALA A 21 27.28 -16.11 48.22
N GLY A 22 27.54 -15.22 47.27
CA GLY A 22 27.04 -13.84 47.39
C GLY A 22 27.51 -12.89 46.28
N VAL A 23 26.80 -12.93 45.17
CA VAL A 23 26.86 -12.02 44.02
C VAL A 23 26.76 -10.54 44.41
N CYS A 24 27.65 -9.66 43.89
CA CYS A 24 27.27 -8.44 43.13
C CYS A 24 28.51 -7.67 42.60
N HIS A 25 29.16 -8.17 41.54
CA HIS A 25 29.98 -7.29 40.70
C HIS A 25 29.03 -6.57 39.74
N ARG A 26 28.57 -5.38 40.13
CA ARG A 26 27.83 -4.47 39.24
C ARG A 26 28.83 -3.89 38.24
N GLN A 27 29.08 -4.62 37.16
CA GLN A 27 29.80 -4.11 36.02
C GLN A 27 28.91 -3.07 35.35
N ALA A 28 29.14 -1.80 35.68
CA ALA A 28 28.63 -0.70 34.88
C ALA A 28 29.33 -0.79 33.52
N VAL A 29 28.70 -1.50 32.59
CA VAL A 29 29.00 -1.34 31.16
C VAL A 29 28.69 0.12 30.86
N CYS A 30 29.71 0.96 30.84
CA CYS A 30 29.60 2.30 30.30
C CYS A 30 29.28 2.12 28.82
N HIS A 31 28.01 2.31 28.45
CA HIS A 31 27.66 2.59 27.06
C HIS A 31 28.51 3.80 26.64
N PRO A 32 29.31 3.71 25.56
CA PRO A 32 30.01 4.89 25.06
C PRO A 32 28.98 5.98 24.83
N ALA A 33 29.14 7.13 25.49
CA ALA A 33 28.28 8.28 25.32
C ALA A 33 28.25 8.61 23.82
N ARG A 34 27.08 8.43 23.20
CA ARG A 34 26.88 8.64 21.77
C ARG A 34 27.12 10.14 21.52
N SER A 35 27.95 10.48 20.54
CA SER A 35 28.27 11.89 20.28
C SER A 35 26.97 12.65 19.92
N PRO A 36 26.81 13.92 20.34
CA PRO A 36 25.59 14.70 20.06
C PRO A 36 25.28 14.84 18.56
N GLU A 37 26.29 14.74 17.70
CA GLU A 37 26.13 14.69 16.23
C GLU A 37 25.52 13.37 15.76
N THR A 38 25.93 12.23 16.34
CA THR A 38 25.37 10.91 16.03
C THR A 38 23.93 10.77 16.52
N GLU A 39 23.60 11.31 17.71
CA GLU A 39 22.21 11.35 18.18
C GLU A 39 21.32 12.21 17.27
N ARG A 40 21.78 13.40 16.89
CA ARG A 40 21.03 14.29 15.98
C ARG A 40 20.83 13.65 14.60
N ALA A 41 21.85 13.03 14.03
CA ALA A 41 21.74 12.31 12.77
C ALA A 41 20.74 11.14 12.85
N SER A 42 20.78 10.35 13.95
CA SER A 42 19.84 9.25 14.15
C SER A 42 18.40 9.73 14.32
N HIS A 43 18.18 10.88 14.98
CA HIS A 43 16.85 11.45 15.14
C HIS A 43 16.29 11.98 13.82
N HIS A 44 17.14 12.58 12.97
CA HIS A 44 16.76 12.98 11.61
C HIS A 44 16.39 11.78 10.75
N LEU A 45 17.21 10.73 10.72
CA LEU A 45 16.91 9.52 9.95
C LEU A 45 15.63 8.83 10.43
N ASN A 46 15.43 8.72 11.75
CA ASN A 46 14.19 8.18 12.30
C ASN A 46 12.99 9.05 11.91
N SER A 47 13.12 10.37 11.94
CA SER A 47 12.03 11.24 11.51
C SER A 47 11.72 11.06 10.02
N GLU A 48 12.72 11.03 9.13
CA GLU A 48 12.51 10.84 7.69
C GLU A 48 11.86 9.49 7.36
N LEU A 49 12.28 8.41 8.04
CA LEU A 49 11.65 7.09 7.88
C LEU A 49 10.19 7.09 8.33
N VAL A 50 9.87 7.73 9.45
CA VAL A 50 8.49 7.87 9.93
C VAL A 50 7.65 8.71 8.96
N TRP A 51 8.23 9.78 8.39
CA TRP A 51 7.56 10.59 7.38
C TRP A 51 7.26 9.79 6.11
N GLU A 52 8.22 9.03 5.57
CA GLU A 52 7.97 8.19 4.37
C GLU A 52 6.94 7.10 4.64
N GLU A 53 6.99 6.43 5.78
CA GLU A 53 5.97 5.44 6.18
C GLU A 53 4.57 6.07 6.19
N SER A 54 4.44 7.26 6.79
CA SER A 54 3.17 7.97 6.86
C SER A 54 2.64 8.40 5.50
N GLN A 55 3.53 8.72 4.55
CA GLN A 55 3.16 9.07 3.18
C GLN A 55 2.61 7.86 2.43
N HIS A 56 3.28 6.71 2.49
CA HIS A 56 2.79 5.48 1.86
C HIS A 56 1.45 5.03 2.43
N ALA A 57 1.28 5.13 3.75
CA ALA A 57 0.01 4.84 4.41
C ALA A 57 -1.11 5.79 3.96
N ALA A 58 -0.83 7.10 3.90
CA ALA A 58 -1.80 8.10 3.43
C ALA A 58 -2.19 7.85 1.97
N THR A 59 -1.22 7.61 1.08
CA THR A 59 -1.48 7.27 -0.32
C THR A 59 -2.35 6.02 -0.46
N ALA A 60 -2.06 4.96 0.30
CA ALA A 60 -2.85 3.73 0.27
C ALA A 60 -4.29 3.96 0.74
N GLN A 61 -4.51 4.76 1.79
CA GLN A 61 -5.85 5.07 2.29
C GLN A 61 -6.65 5.97 1.33
N VAL A 62 -6.02 6.98 0.74
CA VAL A 62 -6.69 7.85 -0.23
C VAL A 62 -6.99 7.07 -1.51
N LEU A 63 -6.08 6.21 -1.96
CA LEU A 63 -6.32 5.31 -3.10
C LEU A 63 -7.49 4.37 -2.82
N GLU A 64 -7.55 3.74 -1.64
CA GLU A 64 -8.66 2.89 -1.25
C GLU A 64 -9.99 3.65 -1.27
N MET A 65 -10.05 4.85 -0.69
CA MET A 65 -11.26 5.67 -0.67
C MET A 65 -11.68 6.08 -2.09
N GLY A 66 -10.72 6.44 -2.95
CA GLY A 66 -10.97 6.80 -4.34
C GLY A 66 -11.53 5.63 -5.15
N ILE A 67 -10.92 4.45 -5.04
CA ILE A 67 -11.39 3.23 -5.68
C ILE A 67 -12.76 2.86 -5.12
N ALA A 68 -12.96 2.93 -3.80
CA ALA A 68 -14.24 2.60 -3.18
C ALA A 68 -15.37 3.50 -3.72
N PHE A 69 -15.14 4.82 -3.75
CA PHE A 69 -16.12 5.76 -4.29
C PHE A 69 -16.45 5.47 -5.76
N HIS A 70 -15.44 5.25 -6.60
CA HIS A 70 -15.61 4.92 -8.01
C HIS A 70 -16.37 3.60 -8.21
N SER A 71 -16.00 2.55 -7.47
CA SER A 71 -16.64 1.24 -7.55
C SER A 71 -18.11 1.28 -7.11
N VAL A 72 -18.50 2.14 -6.13
CA VAL A 72 -19.91 2.33 -5.79
C VAL A 72 -20.68 2.94 -6.96
N LEU A 73 -20.15 4.00 -7.59
CA LEU A 73 -20.81 4.68 -8.70
C LEU A 73 -21.02 3.74 -9.89
N ILE A 74 -20.00 2.96 -10.26
CA ILE A 74 -20.11 1.95 -11.31
C ILE A 74 -21.11 0.85 -10.90
N GLY A 75 -21.07 0.38 -9.66
CA GLY A 75 -22.00 -0.62 -9.15
C GLY A 75 -23.46 -0.14 -9.22
N VAL A 76 -23.72 1.11 -8.83
CA VAL A 76 -25.05 1.74 -8.95
C VAL A 76 -25.47 1.83 -10.41
N ALA A 77 -24.58 2.26 -11.31
CA ALA A 77 -24.86 2.36 -12.74
C ALA A 77 -25.26 1.01 -13.36
N ILE A 78 -24.58 -0.08 -12.97
CA ILE A 78 -24.96 -1.44 -13.40
C ILE A 78 -26.27 -1.89 -12.76
N GLY A 79 -26.50 -1.56 -11.48
CA GLY A 79 -27.69 -1.96 -10.74
C GLY A 79 -28.99 -1.27 -11.21
N VAL A 80 -28.89 -0.06 -11.78
CA VAL A 80 -30.05 0.61 -12.39
C VAL A 80 -30.35 0.12 -13.80
N SER A 81 -29.35 -0.47 -14.48
CA SER A 81 -29.48 -0.93 -15.86
C SER A 81 -30.52 -2.04 -16.02
N GLN A 82 -31.41 -1.89 -17.00
CA GLN A 82 -32.55 -2.78 -17.21
C GLN A 82 -32.29 -3.88 -18.27
N SER A 83 -31.24 -3.76 -19.10
CA SER A 83 -31.03 -4.62 -20.28
C SER A 83 -29.95 -5.69 -20.07
N PRO A 84 -30.30 -7.00 -20.02
CA PRO A 84 -29.33 -8.08 -19.86
C PRO A 84 -28.27 -8.15 -20.97
N CYS A 85 -28.61 -7.68 -22.17
CA CYS A 85 -27.69 -7.62 -23.31
C CYS A 85 -26.57 -6.59 -23.14
N THR A 86 -26.79 -5.56 -22.32
CA THR A 86 -25.81 -4.51 -22.01
C THR A 86 -25.05 -4.85 -20.73
N ILE A 87 -25.75 -5.41 -19.72
CA ILE A 87 -25.17 -5.77 -18.43
C ILE A 87 -24.12 -6.88 -18.54
N ARG A 88 -24.35 -7.90 -19.37
CA ARG A 88 -23.42 -9.05 -19.49
C ARG A 88 -22.01 -8.67 -19.95
N PRO A 89 -21.82 -7.93 -21.07
CA PRO A 89 -20.49 -7.51 -21.48
C PRO A 89 -19.88 -6.49 -20.52
N LEU A 90 -20.67 -5.56 -19.97
CA LEU A 90 -20.24 -4.63 -18.91
C LEU A 90 -19.71 -5.35 -17.67
N LEU A 91 -20.36 -6.43 -17.23
CA LEU A 91 -19.92 -7.21 -16.08
C LEU A 91 -18.59 -7.91 -16.35
N ILE A 92 -18.39 -8.45 -17.56
CA ILE A 92 -17.10 -9.04 -17.96
C ILE A 92 -16.00 -7.98 -17.95
N ALA A 93 -16.26 -6.82 -18.58
CA ALA A 93 -15.32 -5.70 -18.59
C ALA A 93 -15.00 -5.23 -17.16
N LEU A 94 -16.00 -5.11 -16.30
CA LEU A 94 -15.84 -4.72 -14.91
C LEU A 94 -15.04 -5.74 -14.10
N CYS A 95 -15.23 -7.04 -14.29
CA CYS A 95 -14.42 -8.06 -13.61
C CYS A 95 -12.92 -7.90 -13.91
N PHE A 96 -12.57 -7.64 -15.18
CA PHE A 96 -11.18 -7.39 -15.55
C PHE A 96 -10.69 -6.03 -15.04
N HIS A 97 -11.53 -5.00 -15.05
CA HIS A 97 -11.19 -3.69 -14.49
C HIS A 97 -10.89 -3.80 -13.00
N GLN A 98 -11.80 -4.41 -12.24
CA GLN A 98 -11.67 -4.67 -10.79
C GLN A 98 -10.43 -5.53 -10.48
N PHE A 99 -10.05 -6.45 -11.36
CA PHE A 99 -8.81 -7.21 -11.20
C PHE A 99 -7.57 -6.30 -11.23
N PHE A 100 -7.47 -5.41 -12.20
CA PHE A 100 -6.33 -4.49 -12.30
C PHE A 100 -6.35 -3.39 -11.22
N GLU A 101 -7.53 -2.90 -10.83
CA GLU A 101 -7.65 -1.99 -9.68
C GLU A 101 -7.21 -2.68 -8.38
N GLY A 102 -7.55 -3.96 -8.19
CA GLY A 102 -7.11 -4.76 -7.04
C GLY A 102 -5.59 -4.99 -7.03
N LEU A 103 -4.96 -5.18 -8.20
CA LEU A 103 -3.50 -5.25 -8.31
C LEU A 103 -2.83 -3.92 -7.93
N ALA A 104 -3.39 -2.79 -8.36
CA ALA A 104 -2.89 -1.46 -8.01
C ALA A 104 -2.99 -1.19 -6.50
N LEU A 105 -4.15 -1.52 -5.89
CA LEU A 105 -4.34 -1.43 -4.44
C LEU A 105 -3.36 -2.33 -3.69
N GLY A 106 -3.18 -3.58 -4.13
CA GLY A 106 -2.21 -4.51 -3.54
C GLY A 106 -0.77 -4.01 -3.60
N GLY A 107 -0.38 -3.32 -4.69
CA GLY A 107 0.93 -2.69 -4.85
C GLY A 107 1.18 -1.51 -3.89
N CYS A 108 0.14 -0.75 -3.55
CA CYS A 108 0.25 0.29 -2.51
C CYS A 108 0.22 -0.32 -1.10
N LEU A 109 -0.56 -1.38 -0.93
CA LEU A 109 -0.77 -2.05 0.34
C LEU A 109 0.51 -2.72 0.84
N VAL A 110 1.34 -3.29 -0.06
CA VAL A 110 2.64 -3.87 0.31
C VAL A 110 3.69 -2.82 0.68
N GLN A 111 3.53 -1.58 0.22
CA GLN A 111 4.42 -0.46 0.55
C GLN A 111 4.05 0.18 1.89
N ALA A 112 2.77 0.14 2.27
CA ALA A 112 2.31 0.57 3.59
C ALA A 112 2.53 -0.54 4.64
N THR A 113 3.18 -0.23 5.75
CA THR A 113 3.46 -1.16 6.87
C THR A 113 2.25 -1.32 7.79
N PHE A 114 1.12 -1.78 7.25
CA PHE A 114 -0.07 -1.99 8.04
C PHE A 114 -0.08 -3.34 8.79
N SER A 115 -0.93 -3.43 9.81
CA SER A 115 -1.27 -4.68 10.48
C SER A 115 -2.02 -5.61 9.53
N ALA A 116 -1.89 -6.93 9.73
CA ALA A 116 -2.64 -7.95 9.00
C ALA A 116 -4.16 -7.73 9.05
N TRP A 117 -4.67 -7.17 10.16
CA TRP A 117 -6.08 -6.83 10.29
C TRP A 117 -6.50 -5.69 9.37
N SER A 118 -5.66 -4.67 9.23
CA SER A 118 -5.91 -3.56 8.31
C SER A 118 -5.90 -4.04 6.86
N TYR A 119 -4.96 -4.92 6.49
CA TYR A 119 -4.95 -5.53 5.16
C TYR A 119 -6.24 -6.31 4.86
N ALA A 120 -6.72 -7.09 5.84
CA ALA A 120 -7.98 -7.82 5.71
C ALA A 120 -9.19 -6.87 5.61
N LEU A 121 -9.23 -5.80 6.41
CA LEU A 121 -10.28 -4.80 6.33
C LEU A 121 -10.29 -4.09 4.97
N MET A 122 -9.13 -3.67 4.47
CA MET A 122 -9.06 -2.95 3.20
C MET A 122 -9.46 -3.85 2.02
N ALA A 123 -9.03 -5.10 2.03
CA ALA A 123 -9.47 -6.09 1.05
C ALA A 123 -10.99 -6.35 1.15
N ALA A 124 -11.56 -6.39 2.36
CA ALA A 124 -12.99 -6.59 2.56
C ALA A 124 -13.80 -5.38 2.07
N VAL A 125 -13.35 -4.15 2.35
CA VAL A 125 -13.98 -2.93 1.84
C VAL A 125 -13.98 -2.94 0.32
N PHE A 126 -12.84 -3.20 -0.32
CA PHE A 126 -12.74 -3.32 -1.77
C PHE A 126 -13.72 -4.36 -2.34
N ALA A 127 -13.77 -5.56 -1.76
CA ALA A 127 -14.62 -6.65 -2.23
C ALA A 127 -16.13 -6.39 -2.02
N LEU A 128 -16.51 -5.71 -0.94
CA LEU A 128 -17.92 -5.44 -0.60
C LEU A 128 -18.48 -4.18 -1.29
N THR A 129 -17.63 -3.27 -1.70
CA THR A 129 -18.05 -1.99 -2.28
C THR A 129 -18.88 -2.17 -3.55
N THR A 130 -18.41 -2.99 -4.49
CA THR A 130 -19.11 -3.24 -5.76
C THR A 130 -20.49 -3.89 -5.56
N PRO A 131 -20.66 -4.99 -4.79
CA PRO A 131 -21.98 -5.57 -4.55
C PRO A 131 -22.90 -4.65 -3.75
N VAL A 132 -22.38 -3.83 -2.84
CA VAL A 132 -23.16 -2.79 -2.15
C VAL A 132 -23.66 -1.74 -3.15
N GLY A 133 -22.80 -1.26 -4.06
CA GLY A 133 -23.20 -0.34 -5.13
C GLY A 133 -24.30 -0.92 -6.02
N VAL A 134 -24.18 -2.19 -6.42
CA VAL A 134 -25.21 -2.90 -7.20
C VAL A 134 -26.52 -3.00 -6.42
N ALA A 135 -26.47 -3.37 -5.13
CA ALA A 135 -27.66 -3.46 -4.28
C ALA A 135 -28.38 -2.11 -4.14
N ILE A 136 -27.63 -1.02 -3.97
CA ILE A 136 -28.17 0.35 -3.97
C ILE A 136 -28.81 0.66 -5.32
N GLY A 137 -28.13 0.38 -6.44
CA GLY A 137 -28.66 0.56 -7.79
C GLY A 137 -30.00 -0.14 -8.02
N ILE A 138 -30.10 -1.41 -7.62
CA ILE A 138 -31.34 -2.19 -7.69
C ILE A 138 -32.45 -1.56 -6.82
N GLY A 139 -32.11 -1.08 -5.63
CA GLY A 139 -33.07 -0.43 -4.73
C GLY A 139 -33.66 0.87 -5.29
N VAL A 140 -32.82 1.69 -5.93
CA VAL A 140 -33.23 2.99 -6.50
C VAL A 140 -33.79 2.90 -7.91
N HIS A 141 -33.62 1.78 -8.62
CA HIS A 141 -34.04 1.64 -10.02
C HIS A 141 -35.52 1.96 -10.25
N SER A 142 -36.38 1.71 -9.25
CA SER A 142 -37.82 1.95 -9.35
C SER A 142 -38.20 3.44 -9.39
N SER A 143 -37.34 4.31 -8.84
CA SER A 143 -37.54 5.76 -8.75
C SER A 143 -36.58 6.54 -9.67
N TYR A 144 -35.54 5.87 -10.17
CA TYR A 144 -34.48 6.45 -10.98
C TYR A 144 -34.72 6.15 -12.46
N ASN A 145 -35.01 7.18 -13.25
CA ASN A 145 -35.04 7.05 -14.71
C ASN A 145 -33.64 7.27 -15.26
N GLU A 146 -32.94 6.17 -15.57
CA GLU A 146 -31.58 6.17 -16.15
C GLU A 146 -31.46 6.95 -17.46
N ASN A 147 -32.58 7.12 -18.20
CA ASN A 147 -32.61 7.85 -19.46
C ASN A 147 -32.91 9.35 -19.29
N SER A 148 -33.08 9.83 -18.05
CA SER A 148 -33.30 11.26 -17.78
C SER A 148 -32.00 12.06 -17.94
N PRO A 149 -32.01 13.21 -18.65
CA PRO A 149 -30.82 14.06 -18.78
C PRO A 149 -30.24 14.50 -17.42
N ALA A 150 -31.08 14.69 -16.40
CA ALA A 150 -30.63 15.07 -15.07
C ALA A 150 -29.90 13.92 -14.35
N ALA A 151 -30.37 12.69 -14.53
CA ALA A 151 -29.76 11.48 -13.97
C ALA A 151 -28.36 11.26 -14.57
N LEU A 152 -28.27 11.31 -15.91
CA LEU A 152 -27.01 11.19 -16.65
C LEU A 152 -26.02 12.32 -16.32
N ALA A 153 -26.51 13.55 -16.15
CA ALA A 153 -25.66 14.68 -15.77
C ALA A 153 -25.07 14.49 -14.36
N VAL A 154 -25.88 14.07 -13.39
CA VAL A 154 -25.41 13.85 -12.01
C VAL A 154 -24.43 12.68 -11.95
N SER A 155 -24.74 11.55 -12.59
CA SER A 155 -23.81 10.41 -12.64
C SER A 155 -22.51 10.78 -13.35
N GLY A 156 -22.58 11.51 -14.45
CA GLY A 156 -21.40 11.95 -15.19
C GLY A 156 -20.52 12.93 -14.42
N VAL A 157 -21.11 13.83 -13.60
CA VAL A 157 -20.34 14.73 -12.74
C VAL A 157 -19.64 13.96 -11.63
N PHE A 158 -20.34 13.04 -10.96
CA PHE A 158 -19.72 12.22 -9.91
C PHE A 158 -18.61 11.32 -10.45
N ASP A 159 -18.82 10.72 -11.63
CA ASP A 159 -17.83 9.89 -12.29
C ASP A 159 -16.60 10.73 -12.73
N ALA A 160 -16.81 11.91 -13.33
CA ALA A 160 -15.71 12.81 -13.71
C ALA A 160 -14.87 13.26 -12.50
N ILE A 161 -15.50 13.59 -11.37
CA ILE A 161 -14.81 13.93 -10.13
C ILE A 161 -14.01 12.73 -9.62
N SER A 162 -14.64 11.55 -9.58
CA SER A 162 -14.02 10.31 -9.12
C SER A 162 -12.80 9.93 -9.97
N THR A 163 -12.95 9.89 -11.29
CA THR A 163 -11.87 9.60 -12.24
C THR A 163 -10.76 10.64 -12.16
N GLY A 164 -11.09 11.92 -11.98
CA GLY A 164 -10.08 12.97 -11.80
C GLY A 164 -9.19 12.74 -10.58
N ILE A 165 -9.78 12.35 -9.44
CA ILE A 165 -9.04 12.00 -8.22
C ILE A 165 -8.18 10.75 -8.47
N LEU A 166 -8.74 9.69 -9.06
CA LEU A 166 -8.00 8.47 -9.37
C LEU A 166 -6.81 8.70 -10.33
N ILE A 167 -6.98 9.56 -11.33
CA ILE A 167 -5.89 9.96 -12.23
C ILE A 167 -4.81 10.73 -11.47
N TYR A 168 -5.18 11.66 -10.58
CA TYR A 168 -4.22 12.37 -9.75
C TYR A 168 -3.42 11.40 -8.88
N MET A 169 -4.09 10.49 -8.18
CA MET A 169 -3.43 9.47 -7.37
C MET A 169 -2.48 8.60 -8.22
N ALA A 170 -2.94 8.12 -9.37
CA ALA A 170 -2.15 7.28 -10.27
C ALA A 170 -0.89 8.01 -10.78
N LEU A 171 -1.02 9.24 -11.25
CA LEU A 171 0.08 9.99 -11.85
C LEU A 171 1.04 10.57 -10.81
N VAL A 172 0.51 11.21 -9.78
CA VAL A 172 1.30 11.99 -8.81
C VAL A 172 1.75 11.13 -7.65
N ASP A 173 0.85 10.33 -7.07
CA ASP A 173 1.15 9.62 -5.82
C ASP A 173 1.71 8.21 -6.04
N LEU A 174 1.42 7.57 -7.19
CA LEU A 174 2.05 6.31 -7.58
C LEU A 174 3.24 6.52 -8.55
N ILE A 175 2.98 6.98 -9.78
CA ILE A 175 4.00 6.98 -10.84
C ILE A 175 5.16 7.94 -10.56
N ALA A 176 4.87 9.17 -10.12
CA ALA A 176 5.93 10.15 -9.88
C ALA A 176 6.86 9.74 -8.73
N VAL A 177 6.33 9.08 -7.70
CA VAL A 177 7.10 8.54 -6.57
C VAL A 177 8.00 7.39 -7.05
N ASP A 178 7.44 6.44 -7.81
CA ASP A 178 8.19 5.30 -8.34
C ASP A 178 9.33 5.73 -9.28
N PHE A 179 9.11 6.73 -10.13
CA PHE A 179 10.12 7.18 -11.10
C PHE A 179 11.20 8.07 -10.47
N LYS A 180 10.91 8.73 -9.34
CA LYS A 180 11.89 9.56 -8.63
C LYS A 180 12.99 8.73 -7.95
N SER A 181 12.75 7.44 -7.71
CA SER A 181 13.71 6.51 -7.10
C SER A 181 15.07 6.53 -7.80
N ILE A 182 16.15 6.68 -7.02
CA ILE A 182 17.54 6.71 -7.52
C ILE A 182 17.88 5.43 -8.31
N LYS A 183 17.27 4.30 -7.92
CA LYS A 183 17.43 3.00 -8.58
C LYS A 183 16.88 2.99 -10.01
N MET A 184 15.79 3.72 -10.26
CA MET A 184 15.13 3.82 -11.57
C MET A 184 15.94 4.71 -12.52
N ARG A 185 16.30 5.92 -12.08
CA ARG A 185 17.10 6.87 -12.89
C ARG A 185 18.47 6.36 -13.33
N ASN A 186 19.10 5.50 -12.53
CA ASN A 186 20.43 5.00 -12.86
C ASN A 186 20.40 3.85 -13.89
N ASN A 187 19.23 3.28 -14.18
CA ASN A 187 19.07 2.11 -15.04
C ASN A 187 18.05 2.38 -16.15
N LEU A 188 18.50 2.96 -17.28
CA LEU A 188 17.65 3.25 -18.45
C LEU A 188 16.84 2.04 -18.95
N LYS A 189 17.37 0.82 -18.81
CA LYS A 189 16.62 -0.40 -19.14
C LYS A 189 15.40 -0.59 -18.24
N LEU A 190 15.55 -0.37 -16.94
CA LEU A 190 14.47 -0.54 -15.96
C LEU A 190 13.41 0.54 -16.13
N GLU A 191 13.84 1.78 -16.36
CA GLU A 191 12.97 2.90 -16.69
C GLU A 191 12.12 2.62 -17.94
N LEU A 192 12.75 2.12 -19.02
CA LEU A 192 12.03 1.73 -20.25
C LEU A 192 11.01 0.61 -20.00
N TRP A 193 11.37 -0.43 -19.23
CA TRP A 193 10.44 -1.50 -18.87
C TRP A 193 9.25 -0.99 -18.09
N CYS A 194 9.45 -0.01 -17.20
CA CYS A 194 8.37 0.58 -16.43
C CYS A 194 7.42 1.41 -17.30
N TYR A 195 7.96 2.23 -18.22
CA TYR A 195 7.14 2.94 -19.21
C TYR A 195 6.36 1.98 -20.12
N VAL A 196 6.98 0.91 -20.60
CA VAL A 196 6.31 -0.11 -21.42
C VAL A 196 5.21 -0.81 -20.61
N SER A 197 5.46 -1.15 -19.34
CA SER A 197 4.45 -1.75 -18.45
C SER A 197 3.29 -0.79 -18.19
N LEU A 198 3.58 0.50 -17.96
CA LEU A 198 2.57 1.53 -17.74
C LEU A 198 1.68 1.71 -18.97
N LEU A 199 2.28 1.85 -20.16
CA LEU A 199 1.54 1.95 -21.42
C LEU A 199 0.78 0.65 -21.72
N GLY A 200 1.36 -0.50 -21.41
CA GLY A 200 0.71 -1.81 -21.53
C GLY A 200 -0.56 -1.88 -20.69
N GLY A 201 -0.50 -1.42 -19.43
CA GLY A 201 -1.68 -1.32 -18.55
C GLY A 201 -2.74 -0.36 -19.10
N ALA A 202 -2.34 0.82 -19.59
CA ALA A 202 -3.26 1.79 -20.18
C ALA A 202 -3.96 1.25 -21.44
N VAL A 203 -3.21 0.57 -22.32
CA VAL A 203 -3.75 -0.09 -23.52
C VAL A 203 -4.72 -1.21 -23.13
N LEU A 204 -4.36 -2.01 -22.13
CA LEU A 204 -5.21 -3.10 -21.64
C LEU A 204 -6.54 -2.59 -21.09
N MET A 205 -6.51 -1.54 -20.26
CA MET A 205 -7.72 -0.88 -19.76
C MET A 205 -8.54 -0.24 -20.89
N SER A 206 -7.89 0.32 -21.90
CA SER A 206 -8.57 0.89 -23.07
C SER A 206 -9.27 -0.17 -23.91
N ILE A 207 -8.71 -1.38 -24.03
CA ILE A 207 -9.35 -2.50 -24.75
C ILE A 207 -10.62 -2.97 -24.00
N LEU A 208 -10.62 -2.97 -22.67
CA LEU A 208 -11.81 -3.31 -21.88
C LEU A 208 -12.96 -2.34 -22.16
N ALA A 209 -12.66 -1.06 -22.37
CA ALA A 209 -13.65 -0.03 -22.68
C ALA A 209 -14.34 -0.21 -24.04
N ILE A 210 -13.81 -1.06 -24.95
CA ILE A 210 -14.48 -1.37 -26.24
C ILE A 210 -15.72 -2.25 -26.02
N TRP A 211 -15.73 -3.02 -24.93
CA TRP A 211 -16.79 -3.98 -24.61
C TRP A 211 -17.68 -3.53 -23.45
N ALA A 212 -17.34 -2.42 -22.80
CA ALA A 212 -18.18 -1.76 -21.81
C ALA A 212 -19.19 -0.85 -22.52
#